data_AF-A0A1H4EFC2-F1
#
_entry.id   AF-A0A1H4EFC2-F1
#
_cell.length_a   1.000
_cell.length_b   1.000
_cell.length_c   1.000
_cell.angle_alpha   90.00
_cell.angle_beta   90.00
_cell.angle_gamma   90.00
#
_symmetry.space_group_name_H-M   'P 1'
#
loop_
_entity.id
_entity.type
_entity.pdbx_description
1 polymer ?
#
loop_
_entity_poly.entity_id
_entity_poly.type
_entity_poly.pdbx_seq_one_letter_code
_entity_poly.pdbx_strand_id
1 'polypeptide(L)'
;MTCTSQFPKMATDVPMRRWMMIFFLIFSANASYAQTQLSKVIPASPVAMELTKYINYPVNLSNGLVQISIPLYEINEGDIKLPVTLNYHASGLKPNIRSGSWLGDGWSLNTGPSLSRSINGGVDELYYWNFDNDMLPSYFQMQQVVEQKKDIALDEFNYSLLNNSGRLYFKRTANNQLRPVFIPVSPVKVNLPNVNDYTNVINLTDAMGFQYSFGGSESKYKDYVYHTYGSSVSQVPTAWKIKSIFSPLSNRSISFEYADNITEVPFYRMTDKVVMLDNISCQCTDKIPLIQVDDVGMNPKYYNYDLTAQQLQLVDVYNVTLPTGYSFPQRSTETITQFNSYINKISFSGGYILFTKNEGGRPGLTSIRVYNYQNTLVKQIELIQAVSGYAAMQLSEVRISSPYSTEIQKYSFQYNGVMSKDTRSLDKWGFYNAAPNTTLVPSITTSVQVNNFPYPGEQKDISIPGGDREPNESAMQQGMLTEIKYPTGGRTRFIYEAHRYKDELGRIRLAGGLRIKQIQQVDDAGQKLYRNFNYSVNGNYNEGWTCK
;
A
#
# COMPACT_ATOMS: atom_id res chain seq x y z
N MET A 1 70.36 75.08 -4.00
CA MET A 1 69.71 73.76 -3.89
C MET A 1 68.53 73.89 -2.92
N THR A 2 67.73 72.83 -2.80
CA THR A 2 66.64 72.57 -1.83
C THR A 2 67.07 72.78 -0.36
N CYS A 3 66.20 72.96 0.65
CA CYS A 3 64.72 72.83 0.69
C CYS A 3 64.02 73.64 1.82
N THR A 4 62.68 73.63 1.79
CA THR A 4 61.63 73.69 2.85
C THR A 4 62.03 73.62 4.34
N SER A 5 61.29 74.16 5.34
CA SER A 5 60.02 74.94 5.46
C SER A 5 59.86 75.43 6.95
N GLN A 6 58.75 75.84 7.61
CA GLN A 6 57.29 75.84 7.35
C GLN A 6 56.50 76.98 8.08
N PHE A 7 55.49 76.65 8.91
CA PHE A 7 54.30 77.44 9.33
C PHE A 7 53.66 76.83 10.63
N PRO A 8 52.56 77.32 11.27
CA PRO A 8 51.57 78.36 10.89
C PRO A 8 51.20 79.42 12.00
N LYS A 9 50.09 80.16 11.81
CA LYS A 9 49.54 81.26 12.64
C LYS A 9 48.09 81.00 13.17
N MET A 10 47.54 81.96 13.93
CA MET A 10 46.25 81.98 14.67
C MET A 10 44.98 82.36 13.86
N ALA A 11 43.81 82.20 14.53
CA ALA A 11 42.54 82.99 14.43
C ALA A 11 41.58 82.71 13.21
N THR A 12 40.30 83.10 13.15
CA THR A 12 39.41 84.02 13.94
C THR A 12 37.91 83.57 14.01
N ASP A 13 37.24 83.83 15.14
CA ASP A 13 35.88 84.38 15.41
C ASP A 13 34.55 84.12 14.61
N VAL A 14 33.45 84.42 15.34
CA VAL A 14 32.06 84.78 14.98
C VAL A 14 30.97 83.67 14.96
N PRO A 15 29.91 83.76 15.80
CA PRO A 15 28.78 82.81 15.84
C PRO A 15 27.47 83.33 15.20
N MET A 16 26.56 82.43 14.81
CA MET A 16 25.20 82.78 14.34
C MET A 16 24.10 81.89 14.96
N ARG A 17 23.01 82.51 15.45
CA ARG A 17 21.98 81.87 16.31
C ARG A 17 20.58 82.01 15.69
N ARG A 18 20.08 81.05 14.87
CA ARG A 18 18.64 80.99 14.50
C ARG A 18 18.05 79.73 13.79
N TRP A 19 18.70 78.56 13.73
CA TRP A 19 18.26 77.43 12.88
C TRP A 19 17.95 76.09 13.60
N MET A 20 17.50 76.11 14.86
CA MET A 20 17.42 74.89 15.71
C MET A 20 15.99 74.36 16.00
N MET A 21 15.00 74.63 15.14
CA MET A 21 13.60 74.16 15.33
C MET A 21 12.88 73.62 14.08
N ILE A 22 13.56 73.49 12.93
CA ILE A 22 12.94 72.97 11.68
C ILE A 22 13.83 71.90 11.03
N PHE A 23 14.24 70.88 11.79
CA PHE A 23 15.00 69.73 11.24
C PHE A 23 14.76 68.39 11.97
N PHE A 24 13.68 68.26 12.73
CA PHE A 24 13.36 67.02 13.49
C PHE A 24 11.89 66.59 13.37
N LEU A 25 11.29 66.82 12.20
CA LEU A 25 9.90 66.45 11.89
C LEU A 25 9.76 65.76 10.51
N ILE A 26 10.83 65.08 10.07
CA ILE A 26 10.83 64.15 8.93
C ILE A 26 11.35 62.79 9.44
N PHE A 27 10.52 62.11 10.23
CA PHE A 27 10.73 60.70 10.61
C PHE A 27 9.56 59.83 10.14
N SER A 28 9.05 60.15 8.95
CA SER A 28 7.95 59.47 8.29
C SER A 28 8.42 58.16 7.64
N ALA A 29 7.98 57.04 8.21
CA ALA A 29 7.89 55.73 7.56
C ALA A 29 9.14 55.26 6.78
N ASN A 30 10.19 54.86 7.51
CA ASN A 30 11.08 53.79 7.04
C ASN A 30 10.31 52.46 7.05
N ALA A 31 9.39 52.29 6.12
CA ALA A 31 8.78 50.99 5.82
C ALA A 31 9.85 50.11 5.16
N SER A 32 10.56 49.33 5.97
CA SER A 32 11.54 48.36 5.48
C SER A 32 10.84 47.27 4.68
N TYR A 33 10.73 47.49 3.36
CA TYR A 33 10.26 46.48 2.42
C TYR A 33 11.25 45.31 2.39
N ALA A 34 11.05 44.36 3.29
CA ALA A 34 11.56 43.01 3.15
C ALA A 34 10.90 42.39 1.90
N GLN A 35 11.53 42.59 0.73
CA GLN A 35 11.12 41.94 -0.50
C GLN A 35 11.38 40.45 -0.35
N THR A 36 10.37 39.72 0.09
CA THR A 36 10.30 38.27 -0.02
C THR A 36 10.34 37.92 -1.50
N GLN A 37 11.54 37.64 -2.02
CA GLN A 37 11.70 37.19 -3.40
C GLN A 37 10.78 36.00 -3.62
N LEU A 38 9.88 36.13 -4.59
CA LEU A 38 9.04 35.03 -5.05
C LEU A 38 9.96 33.86 -5.38
N SER A 39 9.57 32.65 -4.94
CA SER A 39 10.29 31.43 -5.27
C SER A 39 10.21 31.22 -6.79
N LYS A 40 11.24 31.72 -7.48
CA LYS A 40 11.32 31.72 -8.93
C LYS A 40 11.47 30.28 -9.36
N VAL A 41 10.51 29.76 -10.12
CA VAL A 41 10.61 28.42 -10.72
C VAL A 41 11.70 28.50 -11.80
N ILE A 42 12.94 28.20 -11.39
CA ILE A 42 14.06 28.06 -12.32
C ILE A 42 13.85 26.72 -13.04
N PRO A 43 13.75 26.68 -14.39
CA PRO A 43 13.72 25.42 -15.12
C PRO A 43 15.02 24.66 -14.86
N ALA A 44 14.99 23.33 -14.98
CA ALA A 44 16.21 22.53 -14.91
C ALA A 44 17.23 23.07 -15.93
N SER A 45 18.49 23.23 -15.53
CA SER A 45 19.53 23.72 -16.45
C SER A 45 19.63 22.77 -17.65
N PRO A 46 20.04 23.24 -18.85
CA PRO A 46 20.17 22.36 -20.03
C PRO A 46 21.00 21.11 -19.75
N VAL A 47 22.05 21.22 -18.92
CA VAL A 47 22.88 20.09 -18.48
C VAL A 47 22.13 19.12 -17.55
N ALA A 48 21.28 19.61 -16.63
CA ALA A 48 20.43 18.75 -15.82
C ALA A 48 19.31 18.08 -16.66
N MET A 49 18.82 18.77 -17.69
CA MET A 49 17.88 18.24 -18.67
C MET A 49 18.52 17.13 -19.52
N GLU A 50 19.77 17.28 -19.93
CA GLU A 50 20.56 16.20 -20.54
C GLU A 50 20.84 15.04 -19.57
N LEU A 51 21.14 15.32 -18.30
CA LEU A 51 21.29 14.27 -17.27
C LEU A 51 19.99 13.45 -17.09
N THR A 52 18.84 14.05 -17.39
CA THR A 52 17.52 13.40 -17.36
C THR A 52 17.29 12.43 -18.54
N LYS A 53 18.19 12.38 -19.54
CA LYS A 53 18.14 11.35 -20.61
C LYS A 53 18.24 9.92 -20.07
N TYR A 54 18.84 9.73 -18.89
CA TYR A 54 19.01 8.43 -18.23
C TYR A 54 18.32 8.38 -16.86
N ILE A 55 16.98 8.33 -16.84
CA ILE A 55 16.20 8.03 -15.62
C ILE A 55 16.48 6.57 -15.21
N ASN A 56 17.50 6.39 -14.37
CA ASN A 56 17.91 5.08 -13.87
C ASN A 56 16.97 4.61 -12.75
N TYR A 57 16.02 3.73 -13.07
CA TYR A 57 15.22 3.06 -12.05
C TYR A 57 16.08 2.06 -11.26
N PRO A 58 16.16 2.19 -9.91
CA PRO A 58 16.76 1.16 -9.08
C PRO A 58 15.99 -0.15 -9.19
N VAL A 59 16.69 -1.27 -9.09
CA VAL A 59 16.11 -2.61 -9.03
C VAL A 59 16.68 -3.29 -7.81
N ASN A 60 15.81 -3.75 -6.90
CA ASN A 60 16.25 -4.61 -5.81
C ASN A 60 16.62 -5.98 -6.40
N LEU A 61 17.90 -6.34 -6.40
CA LEU A 61 18.38 -7.51 -7.14
C LEU A 61 17.92 -8.85 -6.53
N SER A 62 17.54 -8.90 -5.25
CA SER A 62 17.13 -10.16 -4.60
C SER A 62 15.74 -10.63 -5.04
N ASN A 63 14.82 -9.70 -5.31
CA ASN A 63 13.45 -9.98 -5.78
C ASN A 63 13.16 -9.45 -7.20
N GLY A 64 14.03 -8.63 -7.78
CA GLY A 64 13.84 -8.00 -9.08
C GLY A 64 12.71 -6.97 -9.14
N LEU A 65 12.33 -6.38 -8.00
CA LEU A 65 11.36 -5.30 -7.96
C LEU A 65 12.01 -3.99 -8.43
N VAL A 66 11.49 -3.42 -9.51
CA VAL A 66 11.91 -2.11 -10.03
C VAL A 66 11.18 -0.97 -9.30
N GLN A 67 11.94 0.02 -8.83
CA GLN A 67 11.43 1.16 -8.07
C GLN A 67 11.00 2.29 -9.02
N ILE A 68 9.77 2.22 -9.53
CA ILE A 68 9.19 3.24 -10.41
C ILE A 68 8.56 4.35 -9.56
N SER A 69 9.19 5.52 -9.54
CA SER A 69 8.73 6.74 -8.86
C SER A 69 8.84 7.96 -9.78
N ILE A 70 7.87 8.87 -9.68
CA ILE A 70 7.82 10.15 -10.38
C ILE A 70 7.61 11.25 -9.32
N PRO A 71 8.60 12.15 -9.09
CA PRO A 71 8.44 13.26 -8.15
C PRO A 71 7.54 14.35 -8.76
N LEU A 72 6.53 14.78 -8.01
CA LEU A 72 5.57 15.81 -8.45
C LEU A 72 5.91 17.17 -7.82
N TYR A 73 6.19 17.16 -6.51
CA TYR A 73 6.54 18.34 -5.71
C TYR A 73 7.30 17.89 -4.44
N GLU A 74 8.00 18.81 -3.78
CA GLU A 74 8.59 18.60 -2.46
C GLU A 74 8.29 19.81 -1.57
N ILE A 75 7.59 19.57 -0.46
CA ILE A 75 7.37 20.60 0.56
C ILE A 75 8.66 20.70 1.39
N ASN A 76 9.21 21.90 1.50
CA ASN A 76 10.34 22.23 2.35
C ASN A 76 9.86 23.25 3.40
N GLU A 77 9.72 22.80 4.65
CA GLU A 77 9.16 23.58 5.76
C GLU A 77 10.12 23.50 6.95
N GLY A 78 11.10 24.42 6.99
CA GLY A 78 12.22 24.37 7.92
C GLY A 78 13.16 23.19 7.60
N ASP A 79 13.29 22.27 8.55
CA ASP A 79 13.98 20.99 8.44
C ASP A 79 13.06 19.85 7.93
N ILE A 80 11.75 20.07 7.86
CA ILE A 80 10.79 19.09 7.33
C ILE A 80 10.89 19.10 5.80
N LYS A 81 11.41 17.99 5.24
CA LYS A 81 11.33 17.68 3.82
C LYS A 81 10.29 16.61 3.56
N LEU A 82 9.30 16.93 2.74
CA LEU A 82 8.17 16.06 2.44
C LEU A 82 7.96 15.94 0.92
N PRO A 83 8.50 14.89 0.28
CA PRO A 83 8.32 14.65 -1.15
C PRO A 83 6.94 14.07 -1.46
N VAL A 84 6.24 14.68 -2.41
CA VAL A 84 4.99 14.17 -3.00
C VAL A 84 5.35 13.42 -4.28
N THR A 85 5.28 12.08 -4.23
CA THR A 85 5.69 11.21 -5.34
C THR A 85 4.58 10.27 -5.77
N LEU A 86 4.50 10.02 -7.08
CA LEU A 86 3.64 9.01 -7.68
C LEU A 86 4.47 7.76 -7.94
N ASN A 87 4.09 6.62 -7.35
CA ASN A 87 4.87 5.38 -7.37
C ASN A 87 4.05 4.22 -7.93
N TYR A 88 4.68 3.34 -8.73
CA TYR A 88 4.06 2.14 -9.29
C TYR A 88 4.67 0.87 -8.70
N HIS A 89 3.83 -0.08 -8.24
CA HIS A 89 4.29 -1.33 -7.63
C HIS A 89 4.40 -2.47 -8.66
N ALA A 90 5.61 -2.73 -9.13
CA ALA A 90 5.87 -3.56 -10.31
C ALA A 90 5.87 -5.10 -10.08
N SER A 91 5.25 -5.62 -9.02
CA SER A 91 5.32 -7.04 -8.62
C SER A 91 4.32 -7.99 -9.31
N GLY A 92 3.57 -7.52 -10.32
CA GLY A 92 2.32 -8.16 -10.75
C GLY A 92 1.10 -7.63 -9.99
N LEU A 93 -0.04 -7.56 -10.68
CA LEU A 93 -1.33 -7.17 -10.11
C LEU A 93 -2.13 -8.40 -9.65
N LYS A 94 -2.98 -8.23 -8.63
CA LYS A 94 -3.92 -9.26 -8.17
C LYS A 94 -5.36 -8.83 -8.48
N PRO A 95 -6.24 -9.70 -9.02
CA PRO A 95 -7.63 -9.34 -9.38
C PRO A 95 -8.49 -8.72 -8.27
N ASN A 96 -8.12 -8.89 -7.00
CA ASN A 96 -8.78 -8.31 -5.84
C ASN A 96 -8.10 -7.02 -5.31
N ILE A 97 -7.22 -6.40 -6.09
CA ILE A 97 -6.56 -5.13 -5.73
C ILE A 97 -7.56 -3.98 -5.56
N ARG A 98 -7.43 -3.26 -4.44
CA ARG A 98 -8.38 -2.21 -4.01
C ARG A 98 -7.98 -0.79 -4.41
N SER A 99 -6.71 -0.52 -4.72
CA SER A 99 -6.19 0.85 -4.94
C SER A 99 -6.64 1.52 -6.25
N GLY A 100 -7.35 0.79 -7.11
CA GLY A 100 -7.79 1.26 -8.44
C GLY A 100 -8.80 2.41 -8.45
N SER A 101 -9.29 2.87 -7.30
CA SER A 101 -10.31 3.93 -7.17
C SER A 101 -9.78 5.36 -7.05
N TRP A 102 -8.44 5.54 -6.94
CA TRP A 102 -7.82 6.85 -6.70
C TRP A 102 -6.89 7.28 -7.83
N LEU A 103 -6.06 6.36 -8.34
CA LEU A 103 -5.02 6.64 -9.34
C LEU A 103 -5.01 5.66 -10.52
N GLY A 104 -5.65 4.50 -10.34
CA GLY A 104 -5.53 3.35 -11.23
C GLY A 104 -4.72 2.21 -10.61
N ASP A 105 -4.86 1.02 -11.19
CA ASP A 105 -4.34 -0.22 -10.63
C ASP A 105 -2.80 -0.24 -10.64
N GLY A 106 -2.22 -0.64 -9.50
CA GLY A 106 -0.76 -0.64 -9.27
C GLY A 106 -0.14 0.71 -8.92
N TRP A 107 -0.85 1.83 -9.08
CA TRP A 107 -0.37 3.16 -8.71
C TRP A 107 -0.70 3.54 -7.26
N SER A 108 0.19 4.34 -6.67
CA SER A 108 0.06 4.90 -5.32
C SER A 108 0.64 6.32 -5.30
N LEU A 109 0.09 7.20 -4.44
CA LEU A 109 0.59 8.55 -4.24
C LEU A 109 1.13 8.67 -2.81
N ASN A 110 2.44 8.84 -2.68
CA ASN A 110 3.04 9.24 -1.43
C ASN A 110 2.73 10.72 -1.17
N THR A 111 2.13 11.00 -0.01
CA THR A 111 1.88 12.36 0.50
C THR A 111 2.48 12.58 1.89
N GLY A 112 3.21 11.60 2.44
CA GLY A 112 3.83 11.68 3.75
C GLY A 112 3.61 10.45 4.62
N PRO A 113 3.79 10.61 5.95
CA PRO A 113 3.70 9.52 6.91
C PRO A 113 2.38 8.74 6.88
N SER A 114 2.45 7.45 7.17
CA SER A 114 1.32 6.53 7.16
C SER A 114 1.34 5.58 8.36
N LEU A 115 0.15 5.15 8.80
CA LEU A 115 -0.05 4.18 9.87
C LEU A 115 -1.28 3.32 9.57
N SER A 116 -1.09 2.01 9.42
CA SER A 116 -2.15 1.03 9.13
C SER A 116 -2.07 -0.21 10.02
N ARG A 117 -3.12 -1.05 10.00
CA ARG A 117 -3.28 -2.27 10.80
C ARG A 117 -3.79 -3.40 9.91
N SER A 118 -3.16 -4.56 10.03
CA SER A 118 -3.68 -5.85 9.55
C SER A 118 -4.34 -6.57 10.72
N ILE A 119 -5.61 -6.91 10.57
CA ILE A 119 -6.38 -7.65 11.59
C ILE A 119 -6.13 -9.15 11.39
N ASN A 120 -5.72 -9.86 12.45
CA ASN A 120 -5.23 -11.24 12.41
C ASN A 120 -6.21 -12.27 13.02
N GLY A 121 -7.47 -11.88 13.18
CA GLY A 121 -8.55 -12.73 13.70
C GLY A 121 -9.68 -11.87 14.24
N GLY A 122 -9.75 -11.73 15.56
CA GLY A 122 -10.63 -10.79 16.27
C GLY A 122 -9.81 -9.62 16.80
N VAL A 123 -10.35 -8.40 16.70
CA VAL A 123 -9.59 -7.18 17.03
C VAL A 123 -9.09 -7.12 18.48
N ASP A 124 -7.82 -6.72 18.64
CA ASP A 124 -7.12 -6.68 19.93
C ASP A 124 -7.83 -5.87 21.06
N GLU A 125 -8.61 -4.84 20.70
CA GLU A 125 -9.35 -4.01 21.66
C GLU A 125 -10.59 -4.68 22.25
N LEU A 126 -11.10 -5.76 21.65
CA LEU A 126 -12.30 -6.48 22.08
C LEU A 126 -12.05 -7.95 22.43
N TYR A 127 -11.27 -8.67 21.61
CA TYR A 127 -11.23 -10.14 21.63
C TYR A 127 -9.92 -10.74 22.14
N TYR A 128 -8.80 -10.02 22.07
CA TYR A 128 -7.48 -10.57 22.43
C TYR A 128 -7.40 -11.04 23.88
N TRP A 129 -6.91 -12.26 24.06
CA TRP A 129 -6.73 -12.95 25.32
C TRP A 129 -5.27 -13.34 25.48
N ASN A 130 -4.53 -12.59 26.30
CA ASN A 130 -3.21 -13.00 26.76
C ASN A 130 -3.37 -14.21 27.70
N PHE A 131 -3.06 -15.42 27.22
CA PHE A 131 -2.79 -16.56 28.10
C PHE A 131 -1.56 -16.28 28.99
N ASP A 132 -1.55 -16.85 30.18
CA ASP A 132 -0.30 -17.03 30.93
C ASP A 132 0.53 -18.11 30.22
N ASN A 133 1.76 -17.76 29.86
CA ASN A 133 2.61 -18.55 28.95
C ASN A 133 3.02 -19.93 29.50
N ASP A 134 2.84 -20.17 30.80
CA ASP A 134 3.45 -21.29 31.52
C ASP A 134 2.49 -22.48 31.74
N MET A 135 1.28 -22.44 31.17
CA MET A 135 0.31 -23.55 31.22
C MET A 135 -0.30 -23.85 29.86
N LEU A 136 -0.54 -25.14 29.58
CA LEU A 136 -1.31 -25.57 28.41
C LEU A 136 -2.78 -25.10 28.53
N PRO A 137 -3.41 -24.63 27.43
CA PRO A 137 -4.79 -24.17 27.47
C PRO A 137 -5.74 -25.35 27.75
N SER A 138 -6.68 -25.14 28.68
CA SER A 138 -7.75 -26.09 28.97
C SER A 138 -8.69 -26.27 27.77
N TYR A 139 -9.45 -27.37 27.76
CA TYR A 139 -10.49 -27.60 26.74
C TYR A 139 -11.45 -26.41 26.58
N PHE A 140 -11.89 -25.81 27.70
CA PHE A 140 -12.75 -24.62 27.67
C PHE A 140 -12.07 -23.40 27.04
N GLN A 141 -10.78 -23.17 27.31
CA GLN A 141 -10.02 -22.08 26.68
C GLN A 141 -9.87 -22.31 25.17
N MET A 142 -9.54 -23.53 24.74
CA MET A 142 -9.49 -23.88 23.31
C MET A 142 -10.86 -23.72 22.64
N GLN A 143 -11.94 -24.12 23.31
CA GLN A 143 -13.31 -23.94 22.84
C GLN A 143 -13.67 -22.46 22.64
N GLN A 144 -13.28 -21.54 23.54
CA GLN A 144 -13.52 -20.11 23.34
C GLN A 144 -12.81 -19.54 22.08
N VAL A 145 -11.66 -20.10 21.70
CA VAL A 145 -10.93 -19.69 20.48
C VAL A 145 -11.56 -20.29 19.23
N VAL A 146 -11.92 -21.58 19.26
CA VAL A 146 -12.63 -22.25 18.15
C VAL A 146 -14.00 -21.64 17.89
N GLU A 147 -14.72 -21.21 18.93
CA GLU A 147 -16.00 -20.50 18.84
C GLU A 147 -15.86 -18.99 18.49
N GLN A 148 -14.64 -18.50 18.23
CA GLN A 148 -14.34 -17.09 17.93
C GLN A 148 -14.89 -16.10 18.99
N LYS A 149 -14.88 -16.50 20.26
CA LYS A 149 -15.22 -15.63 21.41
C LYS A 149 -14.01 -14.93 22.00
N LYS A 150 -12.82 -15.48 21.73
CA LYS A 150 -11.51 -14.95 22.15
C LYS A 150 -10.47 -15.20 21.06
N ASP A 151 -9.62 -14.21 20.82
CA ASP A 151 -8.47 -14.36 19.94
C ASP A 151 -7.16 -14.42 20.73
N ILE A 152 -6.15 -15.02 20.13
CA ILE A 152 -4.81 -15.24 20.65
C ILE A 152 -3.72 -14.75 19.67
N ALA A 153 -4.10 -14.50 18.41
CA ALA A 153 -3.29 -13.71 17.49
C ALA A 153 -3.26 -12.24 17.94
N LEU A 154 -2.27 -11.48 17.47
CA LEU A 154 -2.11 -10.05 17.71
C LEU A 154 -2.16 -9.31 16.39
N ASP A 155 -2.77 -8.13 16.36
CA ASP A 155 -2.88 -7.35 15.13
C ASP A 155 -1.57 -6.62 14.80
N GLU A 156 -1.20 -6.62 13.52
CA GLU A 156 0.08 -6.05 13.07
C GLU A 156 -0.10 -4.64 12.51
N PHE A 157 0.46 -3.66 13.20
CA PHE A 157 0.49 -2.27 12.78
C PHE A 157 1.74 -2.00 11.93
N ASN A 158 1.56 -1.34 10.80
CA ASN A 158 2.62 -0.97 9.87
C ASN A 158 2.72 0.56 9.82
N TYR A 159 3.92 1.12 9.96
CA TYR A 159 4.13 2.57 9.98
C TYR A 159 5.24 3.01 9.01
N SER A 160 5.08 4.20 8.44
CA SER A 160 6.14 4.94 7.76
C SER A 160 6.14 6.39 8.23
N LEU A 161 7.29 6.87 8.69
CA LEU A 161 7.56 8.27 9.02
C LEU A 161 8.45 8.88 7.92
N LEU A 162 8.97 10.09 8.13
CA LEU A 162 9.86 10.73 7.15
C LEU A 162 11.20 9.98 7.01
N ASN A 163 11.74 9.46 8.13
CA ASN A 163 13.11 8.93 8.22
C ASN A 163 13.20 7.53 8.84
N ASN A 164 12.07 6.89 9.15
CA ASN A 164 12.00 5.57 9.80
C ASN A 164 10.68 4.90 9.42
N SER A 165 10.72 3.62 9.04
CA SER A 165 9.54 2.79 8.82
C SER A 165 9.73 1.44 9.51
N GLY A 166 8.63 0.76 9.80
CA GLY A 166 8.67 -0.50 10.54
C GLY A 166 7.29 -0.99 10.92
N ARG A 167 7.25 -1.97 11.82
CA ARG A 167 6.02 -2.60 12.28
C ARG A 167 5.96 -2.61 13.80
N LEU A 168 4.77 -2.71 14.37
CA LEU A 168 4.57 -2.89 15.80
C LEU A 168 3.29 -3.68 16.09
N TYR A 169 3.18 -4.20 17.30
CA TYR A 169 1.93 -4.70 17.88
C TYR A 169 1.78 -4.17 19.31
N PHE A 170 0.57 -4.21 19.88
CA PHE A 170 0.32 -3.76 21.25
C PHE A 170 0.10 -4.96 22.18
N LYS A 171 1.04 -5.22 23.10
CA LYS A 171 0.85 -6.23 24.16
C LYS A 171 0.35 -5.57 25.44
N ARG A 172 -0.59 -6.21 26.13
CA ARG A 172 -0.98 -5.86 27.51
C ARG A 172 0.10 -6.30 28.50
N THR A 173 0.48 -5.40 29.41
CA THR A 173 1.34 -5.70 30.56
C THR A 173 0.53 -6.35 31.70
N ALA A 174 1.20 -6.85 32.74
CA ALA A 174 0.53 -7.40 33.93
C ALA A 174 -0.43 -6.39 34.60
N ASN A 175 -0.14 -5.09 34.52
CA ASN A 175 -1.01 -4.02 35.01
C ASN A 175 -2.13 -3.64 34.01
N ASN A 176 -2.42 -4.50 33.03
CA ASN A 176 -3.37 -4.31 31.93
C ASN A 176 -3.14 -3.01 31.10
N GLN A 177 -1.91 -2.48 31.07
CA GLN A 177 -1.56 -1.33 30.24
C GLN A 177 -1.03 -1.78 28.87
N LEU A 178 -1.47 -1.14 27.79
CA LEU A 178 -0.95 -1.37 26.44
C LEU A 178 0.51 -0.89 26.32
N ARG A 179 1.37 -1.76 25.82
CA ARG A 179 2.77 -1.50 25.50
C ARG A 179 3.02 -1.81 24.01
N PRO A 180 3.50 -0.85 23.21
CA PRO A 180 3.94 -1.15 21.84
C PRO A 180 5.22 -2.00 21.86
N VAL A 181 5.32 -2.93 20.91
CA VAL A 181 6.52 -3.74 20.67
C VAL A 181 6.87 -3.63 19.19
N PHE A 182 8.06 -3.13 18.88
CA PHE A 182 8.49 -2.79 17.52
C PHE A 182 9.25 -3.94 16.84
N ILE A 183 9.04 -4.10 15.53
CA ILE A 183 9.71 -5.06 14.65
C ILE A 183 10.22 -4.33 13.39
N PRO A 184 11.54 -4.17 13.19
CA PRO A 184 12.62 -4.43 14.17
C PRO A 184 12.54 -3.48 15.37
N VAL A 185 13.38 -3.71 16.39
CA VAL A 185 13.50 -2.80 17.54
C VAL A 185 13.81 -1.39 17.06
N SER A 186 12.99 -0.43 17.46
CA SER A 186 12.99 0.95 16.95
C SER A 186 13.00 1.94 18.11
N PRO A 187 13.72 3.08 18.00
CA PRO A 187 13.70 4.15 19.01
C PRO A 187 12.41 5.00 18.97
N VAL A 188 11.48 4.72 18.05
CA VAL A 188 10.19 5.41 17.95
C VAL A 188 9.38 5.22 19.23
N LYS A 189 8.79 6.31 19.73
CA LYS A 189 7.90 6.30 20.89
C LYS A 189 6.45 6.41 20.43
N VAL A 190 5.56 5.66 21.08
CA VAL A 190 4.10 5.82 20.91
C VAL A 190 3.56 6.58 22.12
N ASN A 191 2.66 7.54 21.89
CA ASN A 191 1.92 8.25 22.92
C ASN A 191 0.42 8.26 22.58
N LEU A 192 -0.39 7.57 23.39
CA LEU A 192 -1.84 7.49 23.25
C LEU A 192 -2.48 8.55 24.17
N PRO A 193 -3.33 9.48 23.67
CA PRO A 193 -3.96 10.50 24.51
C PRO A 193 -4.86 9.91 25.61
N ASN A 194 -5.50 8.77 25.30
CA ASN A 194 -6.27 7.97 26.22
C ASN A 194 -5.45 6.73 26.60
N VAL A 195 -5.32 6.42 27.90
CA VAL A 195 -4.67 5.19 28.34
C VAL A 195 -5.46 3.99 27.82
N ASN A 196 -4.76 3.06 27.16
CA ASN A 196 -5.31 1.85 26.54
C ASN A 196 -6.24 2.02 25.33
N ASP A 197 -6.33 3.20 24.72
CA ASP A 197 -7.10 3.43 23.47
C ASP A 197 -6.18 3.94 22.34
N TYR A 198 -5.97 3.11 21.33
CA TYR A 198 -5.34 3.48 20.05
C TYR A 198 -6.37 3.69 18.92
N THR A 199 -7.66 3.45 19.16
CA THR A 199 -8.70 3.42 18.10
C THR A 199 -8.93 4.81 17.50
N ASN A 200 -8.73 5.87 18.29
CA ASN A 200 -8.97 7.25 17.85
C ASN A 200 -7.72 7.99 17.39
N VAL A 201 -6.69 8.08 18.22
CA VAL A 201 -5.48 8.88 17.97
C VAL A 201 -4.24 8.11 18.44
N ILE A 202 -3.24 8.04 17.56
CA ILE A 202 -1.93 7.44 17.85
C ILE A 202 -0.89 8.50 17.52
N ASN A 203 -0.19 9.02 18.53
CA ASN A 203 0.94 9.92 18.29
C ASN A 203 2.24 9.12 18.28
N LEU A 204 3.10 9.39 17.30
CA LEU A 204 4.44 8.82 17.21
C LEU A 204 5.50 9.93 17.36
N THR A 205 6.67 9.58 17.88
CA THR A 205 7.84 10.47 17.90
C THR A 205 9.07 9.68 17.49
N ASP A 206 9.82 10.18 16.51
CA ASP A 206 11.01 9.48 15.99
C ASP A 206 12.32 9.82 16.73
N ALA A 207 13.43 9.23 16.28
CA ALA A 207 14.74 9.39 16.89
C ALA A 207 15.29 10.83 16.85
N MET A 208 14.82 11.67 15.93
CA MET A 208 15.20 13.09 15.83
C MET A 208 14.20 14.01 16.53
N GLY A 209 13.15 13.44 17.14
CA GLY A 209 12.15 14.18 17.89
C GLY A 209 11.02 14.76 17.03
N PHE A 210 10.96 14.47 15.72
CA PHE A 210 9.77 14.83 14.93
C PHE A 210 8.54 14.16 15.52
N GLN A 211 7.48 14.95 15.71
CA GLN A 211 6.23 14.50 16.30
C GLN A 211 5.19 14.33 15.19
N TYR A 212 4.49 13.20 15.22
CA TYR A 212 3.51 12.81 14.22
C TYR A 212 2.20 12.49 14.93
N SER A 213 1.12 13.18 14.60
CA SER A 213 -0.22 12.87 15.16
C SER A 213 -1.05 12.16 14.10
N PHE A 214 -1.41 10.90 14.34
CA PHE A 214 -2.27 10.13 13.45
C PHE A 214 -3.68 9.97 14.04
N GLY A 215 -4.71 10.07 13.19
CA GLY A 215 -6.10 9.85 13.57
C GLY A 215 -6.84 11.10 14.03
N GLY A 216 -7.97 10.88 14.71
CA GLY A 216 -8.88 11.91 15.16
C GLY A 216 -10.23 11.36 15.64
N SER A 217 -11.05 12.25 16.20
CA SER A 217 -12.45 11.98 16.51
C SER A 217 -13.31 11.86 15.24
N GLU A 218 -13.14 12.81 14.30
CA GLU A 218 -13.80 12.79 12.99
C GLU A 218 -13.39 11.54 12.18
N SER A 219 -14.35 10.88 11.54
CA SER A 219 -14.10 9.63 10.80
C SER A 219 -13.11 9.80 9.67
N LYS A 220 -13.04 10.99 9.05
CA LYS A 220 -12.17 11.28 7.90
C LYS A 220 -10.67 11.15 8.16
N TYR A 221 -10.24 11.07 9.43
CA TYR A 221 -8.85 10.76 9.80
C TYR A 221 -8.60 9.26 10.03
N LYS A 222 -9.56 8.37 9.72
CA LYS A 222 -9.44 6.92 9.87
C LYS A 222 -10.02 6.21 8.64
N ASP A 223 -9.30 5.26 8.06
CA ASP A 223 -9.93 4.25 7.20
C ASP A 223 -10.48 3.14 8.08
N TYR A 224 -11.64 2.59 7.73
CA TYR A 224 -12.26 1.51 8.50
C TYR A 224 -12.96 0.47 7.63
N VAL A 225 -13.21 -0.70 8.21
CA VAL A 225 -14.04 -1.77 7.64
C VAL A 225 -15.14 -2.16 8.62
N TYR A 226 -16.19 -2.81 8.13
CA TYR A 226 -16.97 -3.70 8.99
C TYR A 226 -16.26 -5.06 9.04
N HIS A 227 -15.90 -5.47 10.24
CA HIS A 227 -15.23 -6.75 10.51
C HIS A 227 -16.19 -7.68 11.26
N THR A 228 -16.15 -8.97 10.94
CA THR A 228 -16.97 -10.00 11.58
C THR A 228 -16.06 -10.98 12.31
N TYR A 229 -16.38 -11.28 13.56
CA TYR A 229 -15.68 -12.30 14.35
C TYR A 229 -16.70 -13.00 15.27
N GLY A 230 -16.80 -14.32 15.16
CA GLY A 230 -17.89 -15.09 15.75
C GLY A 230 -19.26 -14.58 15.27
N SER A 231 -20.17 -14.36 16.21
CA SER A 231 -21.50 -13.77 15.93
C SER A 231 -21.53 -12.24 15.91
N SER A 232 -20.37 -11.57 16.02
CA SER A 232 -20.27 -10.13 16.24
C SER A 232 -19.74 -9.41 15.01
N VAL A 233 -20.40 -8.32 14.63
CA VAL A 233 -19.92 -7.37 13.61
C VAL A 233 -19.49 -6.08 14.32
N SER A 234 -18.39 -5.47 13.90
CA SER A 234 -17.86 -4.23 14.48
C SER A 234 -17.25 -3.32 13.42
N GLN A 235 -17.33 -2.01 13.62
CA GLN A 235 -16.63 -1.03 12.80
C GLN A 235 -15.20 -0.88 13.32
N VAL A 236 -14.19 -1.18 12.51
CA VAL A 236 -12.79 -1.28 12.96
C VAL A 236 -11.87 -0.37 12.15
N PRO A 237 -11.07 0.51 12.79
CA PRO A 237 -10.06 1.29 12.11
C PRO A 237 -8.92 0.40 11.58
N THR A 238 -8.64 0.50 10.29
CA THR A 238 -7.56 -0.21 9.57
C THR A 238 -6.44 0.72 9.12
N ALA A 239 -6.66 2.03 9.11
CA ALA A 239 -5.59 3.03 9.04
C ALA A 239 -5.93 4.31 9.77
N TRP A 240 -4.91 4.98 10.29
CA TRP A 240 -5.00 6.32 10.88
C TRP A 240 -4.25 7.28 9.97
N LYS A 241 -4.94 8.32 9.51
CA LYS A 241 -4.36 9.35 8.63
C LYS A 241 -3.42 10.24 9.44
N ILE A 242 -2.27 10.60 8.88
CA ILE A 242 -1.42 11.66 9.44
C ILE A 242 -2.24 12.96 9.47
N LYS A 243 -2.33 13.62 10.63
CA LYS A 243 -3.05 14.88 10.83
C LYS A 243 -2.09 16.06 10.94
N SER A 244 -0.94 15.85 11.55
CA SER A 244 0.15 16.83 11.60
C SER A 244 1.53 16.18 11.75
N ILE A 245 2.53 16.86 11.20
CA ILE A 245 3.95 16.69 11.50
C ILE A 245 4.41 17.97 12.20
N PHE A 246 5.23 17.86 13.24
CA PHE A 246 5.89 18.98 13.91
C PHE A 246 7.38 18.69 14.12
N SER A 247 8.23 19.68 13.84
CA SER A 247 9.66 19.66 14.20
C SER A 247 9.91 20.49 15.45
N PRO A 248 10.52 19.92 16.51
CA PRO A 248 10.98 20.69 17.65
C PRO A 248 12.23 21.54 17.34
N LEU A 249 12.95 21.25 16.25
CA LEU A 249 14.20 21.94 15.89
C LEU A 249 13.94 23.27 15.17
N SER A 250 13.04 23.26 14.17
CA SER A 250 12.66 24.49 13.45
C SER A 250 11.42 25.19 14.01
N ASN A 251 10.74 24.56 14.98
CA ASN A 251 9.44 24.96 15.50
C ASN A 251 8.38 25.13 14.38
N ARG A 252 8.44 24.28 13.35
CA ARG A 252 7.53 24.30 12.20
C ARG A 252 6.64 23.07 12.16
N SER A 253 5.51 23.19 11.46
CA SER A 253 4.54 22.12 11.28
C SER A 253 3.96 22.08 9.88
N ILE A 254 3.54 20.88 9.49
CA ILE A 254 2.70 20.62 8.31
C ILE A 254 1.41 19.99 8.82
N SER A 255 0.25 20.50 8.37
CA SER A 255 -1.06 19.93 8.69
C SER A 255 -1.73 19.31 7.46
N PHE A 256 -2.58 18.31 7.71
CA PHE A 256 -3.21 17.49 6.69
C PHE A 256 -4.72 17.44 6.91
N GLU A 257 -5.49 17.65 5.85
CA GLU A 257 -6.95 17.63 5.85
C GLU A 257 -7.43 16.59 4.82
N TYR A 258 -8.41 15.79 5.22
CA TYR A 258 -8.96 14.69 4.41
C TYR A 258 -10.41 14.96 4.05
N ALA A 259 -10.83 14.47 2.89
CA ALA A 259 -12.24 14.38 2.53
C ALA A 259 -12.91 13.26 3.34
N ASP A 260 -14.22 13.38 3.55
CA ASP A 260 -15.01 12.39 4.27
C ASP A 260 -14.94 11.00 3.62
N ASN A 261 -15.13 9.96 4.42
CA ASN A 261 -14.94 8.57 3.97
C ASN A 261 -15.89 8.25 2.83
N ILE A 262 -15.37 7.74 1.72
CA ILE A 262 -16.20 7.16 0.67
C ILE A 262 -16.36 5.66 0.91
N THR A 263 -17.59 5.17 0.74
CA THR A 263 -17.87 3.73 0.73
C THR A 263 -17.26 3.11 -0.53
N GLU A 264 -16.28 2.25 -0.33
CA GLU A 264 -15.75 1.38 -1.37
C GLU A 264 -16.24 -0.04 -1.09
N VAL A 265 -16.97 -0.59 -2.06
CA VAL A 265 -17.29 -2.02 -2.11
C VAL A 265 -16.35 -2.63 -3.16
N PRO A 266 -15.09 -2.92 -2.82
CA PRO A 266 -14.23 -3.68 -3.70
C PRO A 266 -14.82 -5.09 -3.87
N PHE A 267 -14.56 -5.66 -5.04
CA PHE A 267 -15.00 -6.97 -5.54
C PHE A 267 -15.00 -8.08 -4.47
N TYR A 268 -16.00 -8.96 -4.55
CA TYR A 268 -16.28 -9.96 -3.52
C TYR A 268 -15.02 -10.76 -3.18
N ARG A 269 -14.66 -10.81 -1.88
CA ARG A 269 -13.60 -11.72 -1.45
C ARG A 269 -14.16 -13.13 -1.47
N MET A 270 -13.96 -13.80 -2.60
CA MET A 270 -14.27 -15.22 -2.73
C MET A 270 -13.33 -16.01 -1.82
N THR A 271 -13.93 -16.87 -1.01
CA THR A 271 -13.27 -17.71 0.01
C THR A 271 -13.96 -19.06 0.00
N ASP A 272 -13.49 -19.94 -0.89
CA ASP A 272 -13.98 -21.30 -1.04
C ASP A 272 -13.15 -22.24 -0.15
N LYS A 273 -13.78 -23.31 0.36
CA LYS A 273 -13.19 -24.28 1.30
C LYS A 273 -13.51 -25.72 0.90
N VAL A 274 -12.72 -26.63 1.45
CA VAL A 274 -13.04 -28.07 1.53
C VAL A 274 -13.35 -28.41 2.98
N VAL A 275 -14.35 -29.27 3.19
CA VAL A 275 -14.67 -29.84 4.51
C VAL A 275 -14.80 -31.35 4.33
N MET A 276 -14.14 -32.11 5.19
CA MET A 276 -14.15 -33.58 5.18
C MET A 276 -14.76 -34.09 6.48
N LEU A 277 -15.58 -35.13 6.35
CA LEU A 277 -15.91 -36.06 7.43
C LEU A 277 -15.17 -37.36 7.17
N ASP A 278 -14.23 -37.69 8.05
CA ASP A 278 -13.51 -38.97 8.10
C ASP A 278 -13.51 -39.54 9.54
N ASN A 279 -13.08 -40.80 9.70
CA ASN A 279 -12.83 -41.43 11.00
C ASN A 279 -13.97 -41.32 12.06
N ILE A 280 -15.23 -41.33 11.63
CA ILE A 280 -16.39 -41.35 12.54
C ILE A 280 -16.61 -42.78 13.04
N SER A 281 -16.66 -42.94 14.37
CA SER A 281 -16.72 -44.24 15.05
C SER A 281 -18.13 -44.73 15.40
N CYS A 282 -19.17 -43.90 15.20
CA CYS A 282 -20.48 -44.08 15.82
C CYS A 282 -21.65 -44.42 14.86
N GLN A 283 -21.42 -44.49 13.55
CA GLN A 283 -22.44 -44.88 12.56
C GLN A 283 -21.85 -45.94 11.62
N CYS A 284 -22.50 -47.11 11.52
CA CYS A 284 -22.03 -48.25 10.69
C CYS A 284 -22.74 -48.34 9.33
N THR A 285 -23.53 -47.34 8.95
CA THR A 285 -24.36 -47.30 7.74
C THR A 285 -23.83 -46.36 6.65
N ASP A 286 -23.00 -45.40 7.04
CA ASP A 286 -22.68 -44.25 6.20
C ASP A 286 -21.46 -44.52 5.32
N LYS A 287 -21.35 -43.80 4.20
CA LYS A 287 -20.19 -43.88 3.30
C LYS A 287 -19.20 -42.77 3.65
N ILE A 288 -18.03 -43.16 4.13
CA ILE A 288 -17.00 -42.27 4.67
C ILE A 288 -15.66 -42.55 3.95
N PRO A 289 -14.88 -41.53 3.55
CA PRO A 289 -15.11 -40.11 3.82
C PRO A 289 -16.21 -39.49 2.95
N LEU A 290 -16.91 -38.51 3.55
CA LEU A 290 -17.83 -37.61 2.87
C LEU A 290 -17.21 -36.21 2.82
N ILE A 291 -17.12 -35.64 1.63
CA ILE A 291 -16.31 -34.44 1.37
C ILE A 291 -17.17 -33.39 0.67
N GLN A 292 -17.31 -32.21 1.27
CA GLN A 292 -17.84 -31.02 0.62
C GLN A 292 -16.69 -30.19 0.02
N VAL A 293 -16.81 -29.83 -1.26
CA VAL A 293 -15.98 -28.81 -1.92
C VAL A 293 -16.88 -27.65 -2.36
N ASP A 294 -16.59 -26.44 -1.88
CA ASP A 294 -17.33 -25.24 -2.31
C ASP A 294 -16.99 -24.88 -3.76
N ASP A 295 -18.03 -24.66 -4.56
CA ASP A 295 -17.97 -24.41 -6.01
C ASP A 295 -18.78 -23.15 -6.41
N VAL A 296 -18.88 -22.78 -7.69
CA VAL A 296 -19.64 -21.58 -8.13
C VAL A 296 -21.12 -21.62 -7.72
N GLY A 297 -21.65 -20.47 -7.31
CA GLY A 297 -23.07 -20.28 -6.94
C GLY A 297 -23.34 -20.63 -5.48
N MET A 298 -24.53 -21.18 -5.20
CA MET A 298 -24.89 -21.69 -3.87
C MET A 298 -24.66 -23.20 -3.73
N ASN A 299 -24.25 -23.89 -4.80
CA ASN A 299 -24.27 -25.35 -4.90
C ASN A 299 -22.87 -25.93 -4.67
N PRO A 300 -22.47 -26.30 -3.44
CA PRO A 300 -21.24 -27.05 -3.24
C PRO A 300 -21.37 -28.46 -3.82
N LYS A 301 -20.23 -29.10 -4.13
CA LYS A 301 -20.18 -30.48 -4.61
C LYS A 301 -19.84 -31.41 -3.45
N TYR A 302 -20.55 -32.54 -3.39
CA TYR A 302 -20.33 -33.57 -2.37
C TYR A 302 -19.72 -34.82 -3.02
N TYR A 303 -18.77 -35.43 -2.33
CA TYR A 303 -18.07 -36.62 -2.81
C TYR A 303 -18.00 -37.69 -1.73
N ASN A 304 -18.27 -38.93 -2.11
CA ASN A 304 -17.99 -40.12 -1.30
C ASN A 304 -16.96 -40.99 -2.02
N TYR A 305 -16.14 -41.72 -1.27
CA TYR A 305 -15.25 -42.73 -1.85
C TYR A 305 -16.02 -44.00 -2.22
N ASP A 306 -15.88 -44.49 -3.45
CA ASP A 306 -16.36 -45.81 -3.86
C ASP A 306 -15.20 -46.82 -3.86
N LEU A 307 -15.31 -47.86 -3.03
CA LEU A 307 -14.35 -48.97 -2.98
C LEU A 307 -14.28 -49.75 -4.31
N THR A 308 -15.36 -49.79 -5.09
CA THR A 308 -15.45 -50.55 -6.35
C THR A 308 -14.65 -49.88 -7.45
N ALA A 309 -14.87 -48.57 -7.62
CA ALA A 309 -14.14 -47.73 -8.57
C ALA A 309 -12.79 -47.19 -8.01
N GLN A 310 -12.49 -47.45 -6.74
CA GLN A 310 -11.32 -46.98 -5.97
C GLN A 310 -11.06 -45.46 -6.03
N GLN A 311 -12.13 -44.66 -6.16
CA GLN A 311 -12.04 -43.21 -6.38
C GLN A 311 -13.22 -42.46 -5.75
N LEU A 312 -13.08 -41.14 -5.62
CA LEU A 312 -14.19 -40.27 -5.23
C LEU A 312 -15.23 -40.19 -6.36
N GLN A 313 -16.51 -40.37 -6.02
CA GLN A 313 -17.65 -40.15 -6.91
C GLN A 313 -18.47 -38.96 -6.41
N LEU A 314 -18.96 -38.14 -7.34
CA LEU A 314 -19.89 -37.05 -7.05
C LEU A 314 -21.22 -37.66 -6.58
N VAL A 315 -21.72 -37.20 -5.44
CA VAL A 315 -23.01 -37.60 -4.86
C VAL A 315 -23.93 -36.39 -4.72
N ASP A 316 -25.24 -36.63 -4.88
CA ASP A 316 -26.26 -35.63 -4.57
C ASP A 316 -26.46 -35.56 -3.04
N VAL A 317 -26.46 -34.36 -2.48
CA VAL A 317 -26.65 -34.10 -1.05
C VAL A 317 -27.95 -34.68 -0.50
N TYR A 318 -29.00 -34.77 -1.32
CA TYR A 318 -30.28 -35.36 -0.89
C TYR A 318 -30.22 -36.89 -0.74
N ASN A 319 -29.18 -37.53 -1.25
CA ASN A 319 -28.91 -38.97 -1.14
C ASN A 319 -27.77 -39.29 -0.14
N VAL A 320 -27.38 -38.32 0.69
CA VAL A 320 -26.29 -38.44 1.66
C VAL A 320 -26.85 -38.42 3.08
N THR A 321 -26.62 -39.50 3.83
CA THR A 321 -26.83 -39.53 5.28
C THR A 321 -25.73 -38.72 5.97
N LEU A 322 -26.11 -37.81 6.88
CA LEU A 322 -25.18 -37.11 7.76
C LEU A 322 -25.25 -37.71 9.17
N PRO A 323 -24.13 -37.74 9.93
CA PRO A 323 -24.14 -38.11 11.34
C PRO A 323 -25.12 -37.26 12.14
N THR A 324 -25.85 -37.88 13.07
CA THR A 324 -26.87 -37.18 13.88
C THR A 324 -26.29 -35.96 14.58
N GLY A 325 -26.84 -34.77 14.28
CA GLY A 325 -26.40 -33.49 14.84
C GLY A 325 -25.27 -32.79 14.09
N TYR A 326 -24.66 -33.43 13.09
CA TYR A 326 -23.69 -32.77 12.21
C TYR A 326 -24.39 -32.02 11.07
N SER A 327 -23.85 -30.84 10.73
CA SER A 327 -24.13 -30.16 9.46
C SER A 327 -22.83 -29.55 8.93
N PHE A 328 -22.66 -29.55 7.61
CA PHE A 328 -21.52 -28.86 7.01
C PHE A 328 -21.63 -27.35 7.25
N PRO A 329 -20.53 -26.66 7.64
CA PRO A 329 -20.59 -25.23 7.89
C PRO A 329 -20.91 -24.50 6.59
N GLN A 330 -21.92 -23.61 6.64
CA GLN A 330 -22.36 -22.77 5.52
C GLN A 330 -21.21 -21.98 4.87
N ARG A 331 -21.40 -21.59 3.61
CA ARG A 331 -20.42 -20.80 2.84
C ARG A 331 -20.09 -19.48 3.55
N SER A 332 -18.81 -19.13 3.60
CA SER A 332 -18.32 -17.83 4.08
C SER A 332 -17.82 -16.99 2.90
N THR A 333 -18.73 -16.29 2.22
CA THR A 333 -18.39 -15.25 1.23
C THR A 333 -18.37 -13.89 1.92
N GLU A 334 -17.19 -13.34 2.14
CA GLU A 334 -17.03 -12.09 2.91
C GLU A 334 -17.03 -10.85 2.01
N THR A 335 -18.15 -10.13 2.00
CA THR A 335 -18.24 -8.78 1.42
C THR A 335 -17.59 -7.77 2.37
N ILE A 336 -16.28 -7.54 2.21
CA ILE A 336 -15.52 -6.57 3.01
C ILE A 336 -15.74 -5.17 2.45
N THR A 337 -16.80 -4.50 2.88
CA THR A 337 -17.04 -3.07 2.64
C THR A 337 -16.00 -2.24 3.42
N GLN A 338 -15.33 -1.32 2.73
CA GLN A 338 -14.27 -0.48 3.27
C GLN A 338 -14.61 1.00 3.08
N PHE A 339 -14.25 1.83 4.06
CA PHE A 339 -14.60 3.25 4.10
C PHE A 339 -13.32 4.08 4.12
N ASN A 340 -12.89 4.51 2.93
CA ASN A 340 -11.58 5.12 2.73
C ASN A 340 -11.69 6.65 2.63
N SER A 341 -10.82 7.36 3.36
CA SER A 341 -10.67 8.81 3.26
C SER A 341 -9.43 9.19 2.47
N TYR A 342 -9.57 10.19 1.61
CA TYR A 342 -8.50 10.64 0.71
C TYR A 342 -8.01 12.02 1.10
N ILE A 343 -6.70 12.25 0.91
CA ILE A 343 -6.08 13.54 1.18
C ILE A 343 -6.76 14.61 0.33
N ASN A 344 -7.17 15.70 0.97
CA ASN A 344 -7.82 16.85 0.34
C ASN A 344 -6.88 18.06 0.32
N LYS A 345 -6.17 18.32 1.42
CA LYS A 345 -5.26 19.46 1.53
C LYS A 345 -4.08 19.19 2.46
N ILE A 346 -2.92 19.77 2.12
CA ILE A 346 -1.73 19.81 2.98
C ILE A 346 -1.34 21.28 3.15
N SER A 347 -1.23 21.78 4.38
CA SER A 347 -0.92 23.20 4.67
C SER A 347 0.41 23.34 5.40
N PHE A 348 1.17 24.37 5.06
CA PHE A 348 2.49 24.70 5.61
C PHE A 348 2.71 26.23 5.56
N SER A 349 3.81 26.77 6.08
CA SER A 349 3.99 28.23 6.17
C SER A 349 4.14 28.91 4.81
N GLY A 350 4.73 28.21 3.84
CA GLY A 350 4.91 28.68 2.47
C GLY A 350 3.65 28.69 1.61
N GLY A 351 2.54 28.08 2.06
CA GLY A 351 1.30 27.93 1.31
C GLY A 351 0.59 26.60 1.57
N TYR A 352 -0.05 26.04 0.53
CA TYR A 352 -0.75 24.76 0.65
C TYR A 352 -0.81 23.99 -0.67
N ILE A 353 -1.07 22.68 -0.59
CA ILE A 353 -1.39 21.82 -1.71
C ILE A 353 -2.85 21.38 -1.60
N LEU A 354 -3.63 21.51 -2.67
CA LEU A 354 -5.00 21.01 -2.80
C LEU A 354 -5.03 19.79 -3.72
N PHE A 355 -5.78 18.77 -3.35
CA PHE A 355 -5.94 17.49 -4.05
C PHE A 355 -7.39 17.34 -4.51
N THR A 356 -7.68 17.71 -5.75
CA THR A 356 -9.04 17.71 -6.30
C THR A 356 -9.37 16.34 -6.91
N LYS A 357 -10.46 15.75 -6.44
CA LYS A 357 -11.05 14.50 -6.95
C LYS A 357 -12.10 14.80 -8.04
N ASN A 358 -12.44 13.81 -8.86
CA ASN A 358 -13.67 13.83 -9.65
C ASN A 358 -14.90 13.80 -8.73
N GLU A 359 -15.83 14.73 -8.92
CA GLU A 359 -17.11 14.80 -8.19
C GLU A 359 -18.20 13.90 -8.81
N GLY A 360 -18.00 13.45 -10.06
CA GLY A 360 -18.89 12.49 -10.72
C GLY A 360 -18.78 11.06 -10.16
N GLY A 361 -19.73 10.20 -10.54
CA GLY A 361 -19.90 8.82 -10.03
C GLY A 361 -18.80 7.80 -10.36
N ARG A 362 -17.58 8.22 -10.72
CA ARG A 362 -16.38 7.37 -10.77
C ARG A 362 -15.24 8.11 -10.05
N PRO A 363 -14.82 7.64 -8.85
CA PRO A 363 -13.79 8.31 -8.06
C PRO A 363 -12.42 8.24 -8.76
N GLY A 364 -11.62 9.29 -8.57
CA GLY A 364 -10.26 9.40 -9.05
C GLY A 364 -9.70 10.79 -8.76
N LEU A 365 -8.41 10.89 -8.42
CA LEU A 365 -7.71 12.17 -8.27
C LEU A 365 -7.50 12.79 -9.65
N THR A 366 -8.06 13.98 -9.90
CA THR A 366 -7.97 14.66 -11.21
C THR A 366 -6.83 15.68 -11.25
N SER A 367 -6.56 16.36 -10.13
CA SER A 367 -5.50 17.36 -10.08
C SER A 367 -4.92 17.60 -8.69
N ILE A 368 -3.64 17.98 -8.65
CA ILE A 368 -2.92 18.45 -7.48
C ILE A 368 -2.46 19.87 -7.77
N ARG A 369 -2.86 20.85 -6.95
CA ARG A 369 -2.55 22.27 -7.15
C ARG A 369 -1.77 22.82 -5.96
N VAL A 370 -0.61 23.39 -6.22
CA VAL A 370 0.25 24.02 -5.20
C VAL A 370 0.04 25.53 -5.25
N TYR A 371 -0.32 26.10 -4.10
CA TYR A 371 -0.52 27.53 -3.89
C TYR A 371 0.53 28.07 -2.91
N ASN A 372 0.94 29.33 -3.09
CA ASN A 372 1.78 30.03 -2.12
C ASN A 372 0.96 30.65 -0.97
N TYR A 373 1.64 31.23 0.01
CA TYR A 373 1.05 31.96 1.15
C TYR A 373 0.20 33.18 0.74
N GLN A 374 0.27 33.64 -0.50
CA GLN A 374 -0.53 34.71 -1.09
C GLN A 374 -1.72 34.16 -1.91
N ASN A 375 -2.10 32.90 -1.70
CA ASN A 375 -3.17 32.20 -2.42
C ASN A 375 -3.00 32.13 -3.95
N THR A 376 -1.76 32.28 -4.44
CA THR A 376 -1.43 32.27 -5.88
C THR A 376 -0.96 30.87 -6.29
N LEU A 377 -1.53 30.33 -7.37
CA LEU A 377 -1.13 29.04 -7.94
C LEU A 377 0.31 29.10 -8.46
N VAL A 378 1.17 28.16 -8.06
CA VAL A 378 2.58 28.08 -8.50
C VAL A 378 2.90 26.84 -9.33
N LYS A 379 2.18 25.73 -9.11
CA LYS A 379 2.28 24.49 -9.91
C LYS A 379 0.92 23.79 -9.97
N GLN A 380 0.57 23.27 -11.14
CA GLN A 380 -0.56 22.36 -11.34
C GLN A 380 -0.03 21.01 -11.85
N ILE A 381 -0.56 19.91 -11.30
CA ILE A 381 -0.41 18.56 -11.81
C ILE A 381 -1.80 18.05 -12.17
N GLU A 382 -1.97 17.55 -13.38
CA GLU A 382 -3.20 16.91 -13.86
C GLU A 382 -2.96 15.42 -14.03
N LEU A 383 -3.92 14.61 -13.62
CA LEU A 383 -3.87 13.15 -13.70
C LEU A 383 -5.02 12.67 -14.58
N ILE A 384 -4.69 12.11 -15.73
CA ILE A 384 -5.67 11.66 -16.73
C ILE A 384 -5.76 10.15 -16.67
N GLN A 385 -6.96 9.64 -16.37
CA GLN A 385 -7.22 8.24 -16.07
C GLN A 385 -8.22 7.66 -17.08
N ALA A 386 -7.88 6.53 -17.69
CA ALA A 386 -8.81 5.74 -18.49
C ALA A 386 -9.46 4.68 -17.61
N VAL A 387 -10.76 4.45 -17.80
CA VAL A 387 -11.50 3.38 -17.10
C VAL A 387 -11.98 2.38 -18.13
N SER A 388 -11.69 1.09 -17.91
CA SER A 388 -12.09 -0.01 -18.79
C SER A 388 -13.09 -0.93 -18.09
N GLY A 389 -14.23 -1.15 -18.75
CA GLY A 389 -15.35 -1.88 -18.19
C GLY A 389 -15.92 -1.21 -16.93
N TYR A 390 -16.31 -2.06 -15.97
CA TYR A 390 -16.93 -1.66 -14.70
C TYR A 390 -15.93 -1.32 -13.59
N ALA A 391 -14.65 -1.69 -13.73
CA ALA A 391 -13.82 -2.01 -12.56
C ALA A 391 -12.32 -1.68 -12.67
N ALA A 392 -11.75 -1.63 -13.87
CA ALA A 392 -10.32 -1.39 -14.06
C ALA A 392 -10.04 0.07 -14.41
N MET A 393 -9.07 0.68 -13.76
CA MET A 393 -8.67 2.08 -14.03
C MET A 393 -7.16 2.13 -14.22
N GLN A 394 -6.72 2.92 -15.20
CA GLN A 394 -5.32 3.04 -15.59
C GLN A 394 -4.96 4.51 -15.75
N LEU A 395 -3.88 4.95 -15.11
CA LEU A 395 -3.35 6.29 -15.30
C LEU A 395 -2.78 6.39 -16.71
N SER A 396 -3.37 7.20 -17.59
CA SER A 396 -2.95 7.33 -18.99
C SER A 396 -1.89 8.40 -19.17
N GLU A 397 -2.05 9.56 -18.51
CA GLU A 397 -1.11 10.68 -18.57
C GLU A 397 -0.98 11.37 -17.20
N VAL A 398 0.19 11.97 -16.96
CA VAL A 398 0.39 13.01 -15.94
C VAL A 398 0.96 14.23 -16.63
N ARG A 399 0.38 15.41 -16.37
CA ARG A 399 0.82 16.68 -16.94
C ARG A 399 1.20 17.62 -15.80
N ILE A 400 2.41 18.14 -15.81
CA ILE A 400 2.91 19.11 -14.83
C ILE A 400 3.12 20.45 -15.53
N SER A 401 2.52 21.51 -15.01
CA SER A 401 2.62 22.87 -15.54
C SER A 401 2.76 23.91 -14.42
N SER A 402 3.11 25.14 -14.79
CA SER A 402 3.18 26.29 -13.88
C SER A 402 2.62 27.52 -14.58
N PRO A 403 1.85 28.40 -13.92
CA PRO A 403 1.38 29.66 -14.52
C PRO A 403 2.49 30.59 -15.03
N TYR A 404 3.75 30.33 -14.65
CA TYR A 404 4.93 31.10 -15.06
C TYR A 404 5.69 30.50 -16.26
N SER A 405 5.21 29.41 -16.87
CA SER A 405 5.84 28.78 -18.04
C SER A 405 4.80 28.23 -19.02
N THR A 406 5.13 28.27 -20.31
CA THR A 406 4.38 27.58 -21.38
C THR A 406 4.82 26.12 -21.55
N GLU A 407 5.90 25.69 -20.89
CA GLU A 407 6.35 24.29 -20.88
C GLU A 407 5.38 23.43 -20.05
N ILE A 408 4.87 22.36 -20.66
CA ILE A 408 4.03 21.35 -20.01
C ILE A 408 4.79 20.03 -20.02
N GLN A 409 5.23 19.58 -18.84
CA GLN A 409 5.93 18.31 -18.67
C GLN A 409 4.92 17.17 -18.68
N LYS A 410 4.85 16.46 -19.82
CA LYS A 410 3.92 15.35 -20.06
C LYS A 410 4.59 13.99 -19.89
N TYR A 411 4.09 13.20 -18.95
CA TYR A 411 4.31 11.76 -18.87
C TYR A 411 3.12 11.02 -19.48
N SER A 412 3.36 9.88 -20.13
CA SER A 412 2.27 8.99 -20.57
C SER A 412 2.65 7.51 -20.44
N PHE A 413 1.64 6.68 -20.24
CA PHE A 413 1.79 5.31 -19.75
C PHE A 413 1.09 4.31 -20.68
N GLN A 414 1.68 3.13 -20.85
CA GLN A 414 1.07 2.00 -21.56
C GLN A 414 1.10 0.75 -20.69
N TYR A 415 0.09 -0.10 -20.87
CA TYR A 415 -0.15 -1.29 -20.06
C TYR A 415 -0.34 -2.52 -20.95
N ASN A 416 -0.06 -3.70 -20.41
CA ASN A 416 -0.35 -4.98 -21.07
C ASN A 416 -1.86 -5.31 -20.98
N GLY A 417 -2.67 -4.58 -21.75
CA GLY A 417 -4.13 -4.70 -21.73
C GLY A 417 -4.73 -4.36 -20.37
N VAL A 418 -5.78 -5.09 -20.00
CA VAL A 418 -6.55 -4.91 -18.76
C VAL A 418 -6.69 -6.25 -18.05
N MET A 419 -6.37 -6.30 -16.76
CA MET A 419 -6.55 -7.48 -15.91
C MET A 419 -8.03 -7.66 -15.55
N SER A 420 -8.53 -8.89 -15.62
CA SER A 420 -9.87 -9.21 -15.11
C SER A 420 -9.93 -9.06 -13.58
N LYS A 421 -11.05 -8.55 -13.06
CA LYS A 421 -11.34 -8.42 -11.63
C LYS A 421 -12.52 -9.31 -11.26
N ASP A 422 -12.66 -9.62 -9.97
CA ASP A 422 -13.75 -10.47 -9.44
C ASP A 422 -13.79 -11.89 -10.05
N THR A 423 -12.64 -12.59 -10.04
CA THR A 423 -12.47 -13.90 -10.68
C THR A 423 -11.79 -14.94 -9.79
N ARG A 424 -12.17 -16.21 -9.99
CA ARG A 424 -11.53 -17.40 -9.37
C ARG A 424 -10.30 -17.90 -10.14
N SER A 425 -10.00 -17.36 -11.32
CA SER A 425 -8.83 -17.66 -12.16
C SER A 425 -7.52 -17.16 -11.54
N LEU A 426 -7.20 -17.65 -10.35
CA LEU A 426 -6.09 -17.25 -9.50
C LEU A 426 -5.12 -18.40 -9.29
N ASP A 427 -3.84 -18.09 -9.11
CA ASP A 427 -2.83 -19.02 -8.59
C ASP A 427 -2.82 -19.11 -7.06
N LYS A 428 -2.05 -20.05 -6.48
CA LYS A 428 -1.85 -20.24 -5.03
C LYS A 428 -1.42 -18.96 -4.29
N TRP A 429 -0.82 -17.99 -4.97
CA TRP A 429 -0.37 -16.72 -4.42
C TRP A 429 -1.39 -15.58 -4.58
N GLY A 430 -2.48 -15.79 -5.33
CA GLY A 430 -3.55 -14.82 -5.58
C GLY A 430 -3.33 -13.91 -6.81
N PHE A 431 -2.40 -14.22 -7.70
CA PHE A 431 -2.26 -13.55 -9.00
C PHE A 431 -3.12 -14.21 -10.06
N TYR A 432 -3.47 -13.49 -11.13
CA TYR A 432 -4.30 -14.03 -12.21
C TYR A 432 -3.55 -15.13 -13.00
N ASN A 433 -4.14 -16.31 -13.15
CA ASN A 433 -3.56 -17.43 -13.91
C ASN A 433 -4.33 -17.79 -15.20
N ALA A 434 -5.49 -17.17 -15.44
CA ALA A 434 -6.40 -17.42 -16.57
C ALA A 434 -6.97 -18.84 -16.67
N ALA A 435 -6.81 -19.70 -15.66
CA ALA A 435 -7.48 -21.01 -15.62
C ALA A 435 -8.99 -20.86 -15.40
N PRO A 436 -9.86 -21.71 -15.99
CA PRO A 436 -11.31 -21.65 -15.83
C PRO A 436 -11.79 -22.22 -14.48
N ASN A 437 -11.21 -21.73 -13.39
CA ASN A 437 -11.46 -22.21 -12.04
C ASN A 437 -12.88 -21.93 -11.57
N THR A 438 -13.54 -22.96 -11.08
CA THR A 438 -14.86 -22.86 -10.45
C THR A 438 -14.75 -22.80 -8.91
N THR A 439 -13.60 -23.17 -8.35
CA THR A 439 -13.27 -23.06 -6.91
C THR A 439 -11.83 -22.56 -6.68
N LEU A 440 -11.60 -21.88 -5.56
CA LEU A 440 -10.28 -21.48 -5.05
C LEU A 440 -9.59 -22.57 -4.21
N VAL A 441 -10.26 -23.69 -3.95
CA VAL A 441 -9.66 -24.89 -3.36
C VAL A 441 -8.72 -25.53 -4.42
N PRO A 442 -7.43 -25.77 -4.16
CA PRO A 442 -6.59 -26.54 -5.07
C PRO A 442 -7.02 -28.02 -5.08
N SER A 443 -6.70 -28.77 -6.14
CA SER A 443 -6.75 -30.24 -6.03
C SER A 443 -5.77 -30.73 -4.96
N ILE A 444 -6.22 -31.60 -4.06
CA ILE A 444 -5.49 -32.04 -2.86
C ILE A 444 -5.48 -33.56 -2.80
N THR A 445 -4.30 -34.16 -2.65
CA THR A 445 -4.17 -35.57 -2.29
C THR A 445 -3.96 -35.70 -0.78
N THR A 446 -4.71 -36.58 -0.11
CA THR A 446 -4.55 -36.87 1.32
C THR A 446 -4.90 -38.31 1.64
N SER A 447 -4.26 -38.88 2.66
CA SER A 447 -4.61 -40.19 3.21
C SER A 447 -5.80 -40.07 4.17
N VAL A 448 -6.73 -41.02 4.12
CA VAL A 448 -7.99 -41.02 4.89
C VAL A 448 -8.41 -42.44 5.28
N GLN A 449 -9.12 -42.57 6.40
CA GLN A 449 -9.80 -43.82 6.73
C GLN A 449 -11.14 -43.91 6.02
N VAL A 450 -11.28 -44.94 5.17
CA VAL A 450 -12.52 -45.30 4.49
C VAL A 450 -13.31 -46.25 5.39
N ASN A 451 -14.52 -45.82 5.78
CA ASN A 451 -15.54 -46.66 6.39
C ASN A 451 -16.70 -46.74 5.41
N ASN A 452 -16.88 -47.88 4.76
CA ASN A 452 -17.89 -48.11 3.74
C ASN A 452 -18.52 -49.49 4.00
N PHE A 453 -19.72 -49.53 4.59
CA PHE A 453 -20.37 -50.79 4.97
C PHE A 453 -20.38 -51.81 3.80
N PRO A 454 -19.92 -53.06 4.01
CA PRO A 454 -19.57 -53.71 5.29
C PRO A 454 -18.09 -53.65 5.70
N TYR A 455 -17.25 -52.85 5.04
CA TYR A 455 -15.78 -52.80 5.25
C TYR A 455 -15.34 -51.60 6.12
N PRO A 456 -14.79 -51.82 7.33
CA PRO A 456 -14.28 -50.77 8.19
C PRO A 456 -12.75 -50.57 8.09
N GLY A 457 -12.31 -49.31 8.19
CA GLY A 457 -10.96 -48.94 8.64
C GLY A 457 -9.83 -49.02 7.62
N GLU A 458 -10.10 -49.10 6.31
CA GLU A 458 -9.02 -49.13 5.31
C GLU A 458 -8.45 -47.71 5.08
N GLN A 459 -7.12 -47.56 5.19
CA GLN A 459 -6.44 -46.33 4.78
C GLN A 459 -6.34 -46.26 3.25
N LYS A 460 -6.79 -45.15 2.66
CA LYS A 460 -6.63 -44.86 1.23
C LYS A 460 -6.07 -43.47 1.01
N ASP A 461 -5.21 -43.31 0.01
CA ASP A 461 -4.90 -41.99 -0.54
C ASP A 461 -5.99 -41.60 -1.53
N ILE A 462 -6.63 -40.45 -1.30
CA ILE A 462 -7.69 -39.90 -2.15
C ILE A 462 -7.25 -38.57 -2.78
N SER A 463 -7.68 -38.32 -4.02
CA SER A 463 -7.46 -37.05 -4.72
C SER A 463 -8.77 -36.27 -4.78
N ILE A 464 -8.86 -35.21 -3.98
CA ILE A 464 -9.99 -34.29 -3.94
C ILE A 464 -9.88 -33.33 -5.13
N PRO A 465 -10.90 -33.25 -6.01
CA PRO A 465 -10.87 -32.35 -7.15
C PRO A 465 -11.02 -30.88 -6.70
N GLY A 466 -10.19 -30.01 -7.26
CA GLY A 466 -10.24 -28.56 -7.07
C GLY A 466 -9.88 -27.80 -8.35
N GLY A 467 -9.65 -26.50 -8.23
CA GLY A 467 -9.20 -25.64 -9.33
C GLY A 467 -7.73 -25.85 -9.70
N ASP A 468 -7.36 -25.40 -10.89
CA ASP A 468 -5.96 -25.22 -11.28
C ASP A 468 -5.44 -23.92 -10.65
N ARG A 469 -4.53 -24.07 -9.69
CA ARG A 469 -3.97 -22.98 -8.89
C ARG A 469 -2.48 -22.78 -9.21
N GLU A 470 -1.99 -23.30 -10.33
CA GLU A 470 -0.61 -23.05 -10.79
C GLU A 470 -0.45 -21.64 -11.41
N PRO A 471 0.75 -21.02 -11.36
CA PRO A 471 0.98 -19.70 -11.95
C PRO A 471 1.10 -19.74 -13.49
N ASN A 472 0.70 -18.64 -14.14
CA ASN A 472 0.86 -18.45 -15.58
C ASN A 472 1.55 -17.10 -15.85
N GLU A 473 2.79 -17.13 -16.35
CA GLU A 473 3.63 -15.94 -16.57
C GLU A 473 3.02 -14.90 -17.51
N SER A 474 2.18 -15.33 -18.47
CA SER A 474 1.48 -14.42 -19.39
C SER A 474 0.25 -13.79 -18.74
N ALA A 475 -0.53 -14.59 -18.01
CA ALA A 475 -1.71 -14.12 -17.29
C ALA A 475 -1.36 -13.13 -16.17
N MET A 476 -0.30 -13.41 -15.39
CA MET A 476 0.17 -12.51 -14.31
C MET A 476 0.65 -11.15 -14.82
N GLN A 477 1.01 -11.04 -16.10
CA GLN A 477 1.42 -9.78 -16.74
C GLN A 477 0.24 -8.92 -17.19
N GLN A 478 -1.02 -9.35 -17.11
CA GLN A 478 -2.15 -8.52 -17.54
C GLN A 478 -2.30 -7.25 -16.68
N GLY A 479 -2.60 -6.13 -17.34
CA GLY A 479 -2.74 -4.81 -16.70
C GLY A 479 -1.43 -4.17 -16.21
N MET A 480 -0.28 -4.85 -16.33
CA MET A 480 1.03 -4.33 -15.91
C MET A 480 1.51 -3.14 -16.75
N LEU A 481 2.17 -2.16 -16.13
CA LEU A 481 2.79 -1.02 -16.79
C LEU A 481 4.01 -1.45 -17.62
N THR A 482 3.96 -1.28 -18.95
CA THR A 482 4.97 -1.75 -19.91
C THR A 482 5.82 -0.64 -20.54
N GLU A 483 5.32 0.59 -20.69
CA GLU A 483 6.10 1.73 -21.20
C GLU A 483 5.71 3.04 -20.47
N ILE A 484 6.72 3.84 -20.10
CA ILE A 484 6.59 5.24 -19.70
C ILE A 484 7.26 6.09 -20.79
N LYS A 485 6.56 7.09 -21.33
CA LYS A 485 7.15 8.18 -22.14
C LYS A 485 7.32 9.42 -21.28
N TYR A 486 8.40 10.15 -21.49
CA TYR A 486 8.81 11.30 -20.68
C TYR A 486 8.56 12.65 -21.36
N PRO A 487 8.59 13.76 -20.60
CA PRO A 487 8.55 15.11 -21.15
C PRO A 487 9.63 15.38 -22.22
N THR A 488 10.79 14.72 -22.11
CA THR A 488 11.92 14.81 -23.04
C THR A 488 11.71 14.07 -24.36
N GLY A 489 10.56 13.42 -24.58
CA GLY A 489 10.28 12.60 -25.77
C GLY A 489 10.84 11.17 -25.72
N GLY A 490 11.90 10.94 -24.93
CA GLY A 490 12.40 9.61 -24.60
C GLY A 490 11.40 8.74 -23.82
N ARG A 491 11.73 7.47 -23.66
CA ARG A 491 10.86 6.45 -23.02
C ARG A 491 11.65 5.34 -22.33
N THR A 492 11.04 4.71 -21.33
CA THR A 492 11.52 3.46 -20.74
C THR A 492 10.45 2.39 -20.86
N ARG A 493 10.87 1.18 -21.20
CA ARG A 493 10.05 -0.04 -21.29
C ARG A 493 10.47 -1.05 -20.24
N PHE A 494 9.48 -1.75 -19.70
CA PHE A 494 9.64 -2.78 -18.69
C PHE A 494 9.15 -4.12 -19.25
N ILE A 495 10.06 -5.08 -19.32
CA ILE A 495 9.77 -6.45 -19.71
C ILE A 495 9.89 -7.29 -18.44
N TYR A 496 8.84 -7.99 -18.06
CA TYR A 496 8.78 -8.78 -16.82
C TYR A 496 8.95 -10.28 -17.09
N GLU A 497 9.17 -11.02 -16.01
CA GLU A 497 8.99 -12.47 -15.95
C GLU A 497 8.48 -12.90 -14.57
N ALA A 498 8.02 -14.14 -14.47
CA ALA A 498 7.59 -14.73 -13.21
C ALA A 498 8.77 -15.08 -12.30
N HIS A 499 8.51 -15.06 -10.99
CA HIS A 499 9.41 -15.69 -10.02
C HIS A 499 9.53 -17.19 -10.30
N ARG A 500 10.67 -17.77 -9.92
CA ARG A 500 10.98 -19.19 -10.12
C ARG A 500 11.66 -19.77 -8.90
N TYR A 501 11.26 -20.98 -8.53
CA TYR A 501 11.85 -21.75 -7.42
C TYR A 501 12.20 -23.17 -7.88
N LYS A 502 12.84 -23.94 -6.99
CA LYS A 502 13.24 -25.34 -7.20
C LYS A 502 12.39 -26.21 -6.29
N ASP A 503 11.67 -27.19 -6.83
CA ASP A 503 10.92 -28.15 -6.02
C ASP A 503 11.83 -29.22 -5.40
N GLU A 504 11.26 -30.04 -4.51
CA GLU A 504 11.97 -31.10 -3.76
C GLU A 504 12.66 -32.12 -4.68
N LEU A 505 12.12 -32.32 -5.89
CA LEU A 505 12.69 -33.18 -6.94
C LEU A 505 13.70 -32.43 -7.83
N GLY A 506 14.12 -31.23 -7.41
CA GLY A 506 15.13 -30.41 -8.06
C GLY A 506 14.67 -29.66 -9.31
N ARG A 507 13.37 -29.70 -9.64
CA ARG A 507 12.81 -29.18 -10.90
C ARG A 507 12.47 -27.71 -10.74
N ILE A 508 12.69 -26.91 -11.78
CA ILE A 508 12.29 -25.50 -11.76
C ILE A 508 10.76 -25.39 -11.89
N ARG A 509 10.18 -24.49 -11.10
CA ARG A 509 8.74 -24.19 -11.03
C ARG A 509 8.53 -22.68 -11.09
N LEU A 510 7.39 -22.24 -11.62
CA LEU A 510 6.95 -20.85 -11.50
C LEU A 510 6.43 -20.62 -10.08
N ALA A 511 6.68 -19.44 -9.53
CA ALA A 511 5.99 -18.91 -8.35
C ALA A 511 5.17 -17.68 -8.76
N GLY A 512 4.16 -17.35 -7.97
CA GLY A 512 3.34 -16.18 -8.19
C GLY A 512 4.12 -14.86 -8.08
N GLY A 513 3.67 -13.87 -8.85
CA GLY A 513 4.25 -12.54 -8.91
C GLY A 513 5.33 -12.38 -9.98
N LEU A 514 5.68 -11.12 -10.24
CA LEU A 514 6.59 -10.71 -11.31
C LEU A 514 7.81 -9.96 -10.81
N ARG A 515 8.90 -10.13 -11.57
CA ARG A 515 10.17 -9.42 -11.46
C ARG A 515 10.60 -8.84 -12.80
N ILE A 516 11.44 -7.82 -12.79
CA ILE A 516 11.93 -7.21 -14.03
C ILE A 516 12.95 -8.12 -14.73
N LYS A 517 12.75 -8.40 -16.02
CA LYS A 517 13.66 -9.17 -16.87
C LYS A 517 14.60 -8.28 -17.66
N GLN A 518 14.05 -7.21 -18.21
CA GLN A 518 14.79 -6.20 -18.97
C GLN A 518 14.16 -4.83 -18.80
N ILE A 519 15.00 -3.81 -18.69
CA ILE A 519 14.63 -2.40 -18.87
C ILE A 519 15.27 -1.94 -20.19
N GLN A 520 14.44 -1.54 -21.16
CA GLN A 520 14.90 -0.89 -22.41
C GLN A 520 14.61 0.61 -22.29
N GLN A 521 15.65 1.44 -22.31
CA GLN A 521 15.52 2.89 -22.40
C GLN A 521 15.77 3.33 -23.84
N VAL A 522 14.99 4.29 -24.32
CA VAL A 522 15.14 4.89 -25.66
C VAL A 522 15.13 6.40 -25.50
N ASP A 523 16.16 7.08 -25.99
CA ASP A 523 16.24 8.54 -25.94
C ASP A 523 15.39 9.21 -27.05
N ASP A 524 15.46 10.53 -27.13
CA ASP A 524 14.83 11.37 -28.15
C ASP A 524 15.43 11.17 -29.55
N ALA A 525 16.73 10.84 -29.63
CA ALA A 525 17.42 10.49 -30.87
C ALA A 525 17.15 9.04 -31.36
N GLY A 526 16.51 8.21 -30.54
CA GLY A 526 16.18 6.81 -30.85
C GLY A 526 17.29 5.79 -30.50
N GLN A 527 18.37 6.21 -29.82
CA GLN A 527 19.39 5.32 -29.26
C GLN A 527 18.78 4.44 -28.17
N LYS A 528 19.36 3.26 -27.91
CA LYS A 528 18.73 2.23 -27.05
C LYS A 528 19.71 1.67 -26.03
N LEU A 529 19.45 1.92 -24.75
CA LEU A 529 20.17 1.29 -23.64
C LEU A 529 19.37 0.10 -23.12
N TYR A 530 20.04 -1.01 -22.84
CA TYR A 530 19.44 -2.23 -22.29
C TYR A 530 20.09 -2.60 -20.96
N ARG A 531 19.26 -2.81 -19.93
CA ARG A 531 19.65 -3.42 -18.67
C ARG A 531 18.96 -4.76 -18.56
N ASN A 532 19.73 -5.84 -18.59
CA ASN A 532 19.25 -7.23 -18.53
C ASN A 532 19.47 -7.80 -17.14
N PHE A 533 18.49 -8.51 -16.61
CA PHE A 533 18.51 -9.07 -15.25
C PHE A 533 18.38 -10.59 -15.31
N ASN A 534 19.41 -11.28 -14.79
CA ASN A 534 19.48 -12.74 -14.75
C ASN A 534 19.40 -13.22 -13.31
N TYR A 535 18.49 -14.14 -13.02
CA TYR A 535 18.23 -14.64 -11.66
C TYR A 535 18.49 -16.15 -11.58
N SER A 536 19.49 -16.55 -10.80
CA SER A 536 19.78 -17.97 -10.56
C SER A 536 18.97 -18.52 -9.38
N VAL A 537 18.39 -19.71 -9.56
CA VAL A 537 17.77 -20.48 -8.46
C VAL A 537 18.85 -21.22 -7.62
N ASN A 538 20.11 -21.20 -8.07
CA ASN A 538 21.27 -21.79 -7.38
C ASN A 538 22.23 -20.70 -6.83
N GLY A 539 21.71 -19.55 -6.39
CA GLY A 539 22.44 -18.54 -5.58
C GLY A 539 23.36 -17.55 -6.31
N ASN A 540 23.88 -17.89 -7.50
CA ASN A 540 24.82 -17.01 -8.22
C ASN A 540 24.10 -15.88 -9.00
N TYR A 541 24.20 -14.64 -8.53
CA TYR A 541 23.75 -13.44 -9.24
C TYR A 541 24.87 -12.89 -10.13
N ASN A 542 24.67 -12.90 -11.45
CA ASN A 542 25.61 -12.31 -12.42
C ASN A 542 24.96 -11.12 -13.14
N GLU A 543 25.51 -9.92 -12.92
CA GLU A 543 25.14 -8.71 -13.67
C GLU A 543 25.79 -8.72 -15.07
N GLY A 544 25.15 -8.07 -16.05
CA GLY A 544 25.68 -7.92 -17.40
C GLY A 544 25.10 -6.71 -18.13
N TRP A 545 25.90 -5.65 -18.24
CA TRP A 545 25.59 -4.50 -19.09
C TRP A 545 25.94 -4.84 -20.54
N THR A 546 24.95 -4.77 -21.43
CA THR A 546 25.14 -5.07 -22.86
C THR A 546 24.63 -3.93 -23.72
N CYS A 547 25.54 -3.07 -24.18
CA CYS A 547 25.25 -2.19 -25.30
C CYS A 547 25.32 -3.01 -26.61
N LYS A 548 24.48 -2.68 -27.58
CA LYS A 548 24.44 -3.25 -28.94
C LYS A 548 24.04 -2.18 -29.94
#